data_AF-A0A3U0F3D8-F1
#
_entry.id   AF-A0A3U0F3D8-F1
#
_cell.length_a   1.000
_cell.length_b   1.000
_cell.length_c   1.000
_cell.angle_alpha   90.00
_cell.angle_beta   90.00
_cell.angle_gamma   90.00
#
_symmetry.space_group_name_H-M   'P 1'
#
loop_
_entity.id
_entity.type
_entity.pdbx_description
1 polymer ?
#
loop_
_entity_poly.entity_id
_entity_poly.type
_entity_poly.pdbx_seq_one_letter_code
_entity_poly.pdbx_strand_id
1 'polypeptide(L)'
;MTEKEKLIARLNELGAQLGREVNTSGTIQELSMRIAELEEELNDGTDTDSVENGGVSDGSASTGAAEPVPPVDTVLSGRTDSALMAVETLATLHIEALHATRDERVSIVEAGTVIRVTQADADSLVALGLVREY
;
A
#
# COMPACT_ATOMS: atom_id res chain seq x y z
N MET A 1 28.73 17.94 27.86
CA MET A 1 27.93 16.95 27.12
C MET A 1 28.80 16.30 26.07
N THR A 2 28.94 14.99 26.19
CA THR A 2 29.49 14.07 25.19
C THR A 2 28.54 13.95 24.00
N GLU A 3 29.05 13.48 22.86
CA GLU A 3 28.25 13.28 21.65
C GLU A 3 27.05 12.36 21.91
N LYS A 4 27.27 11.28 22.68
CA LYS A 4 26.22 10.36 23.10
C LYS A 4 25.12 11.06 23.92
N GLU A 5 25.46 11.96 24.84
CA GLU A 5 24.46 12.70 25.62
C GLU A 5 23.60 13.62 24.75
N LYS A 6 24.17 14.22 23.69
CA LYS A 6 23.40 15.03 22.73
C LYS A 6 22.39 14.18 21.95
N LEU A 7 22.81 12.99 21.50
CA LEU A 7 21.92 12.06 20.79
C LEU A 7 20.79 11.55 21.70
N ILE A 8 21.10 11.24 22.96
CA ILE A 8 20.09 10.84 23.95
C ILE A 8 19.08 11.97 24.17
N ALA A 9 19.53 13.23 24.27
CA ALA A 9 18.62 14.37 24.41
C ALA A 9 17.68 14.51 23.19
N ARG A 10 18.21 14.38 21.97
CA ARG A 10 17.41 14.45 20.73
C ARG A 10 16.40 13.31 20.62
N LEU A 11 16.77 12.08 21.00
CA LEU A 11 15.85 10.94 21.03
C LEU A 11 14.68 11.14 22.00
N ASN A 12 14.94 11.72 23.18
CA ASN A 12 13.86 12.02 24.12
C ASN A 12 12.90 13.09 23.57
N GLU A 13 13.44 14.11 22.89
CA GLU A 13 12.64 15.15 22.25
C GLU A 13 11.77 14.61 21.11
N LEU A 14 12.32 13.72 20.26
CA LEU A 14 11.57 13.05 19.20
C LEU A 14 10.50 12.11 19.76
N GLY A 15 10.83 11.36 20.82
CA GLY A 15 9.87 10.51 21.53
C GLY A 15 8.70 11.29 22.11
N ALA A 16 8.97 12.46 22.70
CA ALA A 16 7.93 13.34 23.22
C ALA A 16 7.01 13.87 22.10
N GLN A 17 7.57 14.22 20.94
CA GLN A 17 6.78 14.65 19.77
C GLN A 17 5.89 13.53 19.22
N LEU A 18 6.38 12.28 19.26
CA LEU A 18 5.62 11.09 18.82
C LEU A 18 4.70 10.52 19.89
N GLY A 19 4.73 11.06 21.12
CA GLY A 19 3.96 10.53 22.25
C GLY A 19 4.37 9.11 22.67
N ARG A 20 5.63 8.70 22.44
CA ARG A 20 6.14 7.37 22.78
C ARG A 20 7.51 7.40 23.44
N GLU A 21 7.79 6.42 24.30
CA GLU A 21 9.12 6.25 24.89
C GLU A 21 10.12 5.69 23.86
N VAL A 22 11.32 6.26 23.82
CA VAL A 22 12.35 5.92 22.82
C VAL A 22 13.56 5.31 23.51
N ASN A 23 14.08 4.21 22.96
CA ASN A 23 15.25 3.53 23.51
C ASN A 23 16.53 4.36 23.27
N THR A 24 17.20 4.72 24.36
CA THR A 24 18.43 5.54 24.41
C THR A 24 19.69 4.72 24.72
N SER A 25 19.58 3.40 24.78
CA SER A 25 20.69 2.48 24.91
C SER A 25 21.34 2.20 23.56
N GLY A 26 22.65 1.94 23.57
CA GLY A 26 23.43 1.62 22.37
C GLY A 26 24.68 2.48 22.18
N THR A 27 25.32 2.25 21.04
CA THR A 27 26.44 3.02 20.50
C THR A 27 25.96 4.32 19.84
N ILE A 28 26.87 5.26 19.61
CA ILE A 28 26.57 6.54 18.95
C ILE A 28 25.91 6.31 17.58
N GLN A 29 26.40 5.34 16.80
CA GLN A 29 25.86 5.04 15.47
C GLN A 29 24.42 4.53 15.53
N GLU A 30 24.10 3.64 16.48
CA GLU A 30 22.74 3.14 16.69
C GLU A 30 21.79 4.27 17.09
N LEU A 31 22.23 5.17 17.98
CA LEU A 31 21.42 6.32 18.39
C LEU A 31 21.20 7.30 17.24
N SER A 32 22.23 7.60 16.44
CA SER A 32 22.12 8.46 15.25
C SER A 32 21.18 7.88 14.20
N MET A 33 21.26 6.57 13.94
CA MET A 33 20.36 5.90 13.00
C MET A 33 18.90 6.00 13.46
N ARG A 34 18.65 5.76 14.76
CA ARG A 34 17.31 5.88 15.34
C ARG A 34 16.77 7.32 15.28
N ILE A 35 17.62 8.32 15.49
CA ILE A 35 17.21 9.73 15.35
C ILE A 35 16.75 10.00 13.91
N ALA A 36 17.53 9.58 12.91
CA ALA A 36 17.18 9.81 11.51
C ALA A 36 15.84 9.16 11.12
N GLU A 37 15.58 7.93 11.59
CA GLU A 37 14.30 7.24 11.39
C GLU A 37 13.12 8.00 12.00
N LEU A 38 13.26 8.48 13.24
CA LEU A 38 12.20 9.23 13.92
C LEU A 38 11.98 10.62 13.31
N GLU A 39 13.02 11.28 12.84
CA GLU A 39 12.91 12.56 12.13
C GLU A 39 12.20 12.39 10.79
N GLU A 40 12.44 11.29 10.07
CA GLU A 40 11.71 10.94 8.84
C GLU A 40 10.22 10.71 9.12
N GLU A 41 9.87 9.95 10.18
CA GLU A 41 8.48 9.71 10.59
C GLU A 41 7.73 11.01 10.91
N LEU A 42 8.39 11.96 11.59
CA LEU A 42 7.80 13.30 11.85
C LEU A 42 7.62 14.15 10.59
N ASN A 43 8.60 14.07 9.67
CA ASN A 43 8.57 14.86 8.45
C ASN A 43 7.48 14.36 7.50
N ASP A 44 7.36 13.04 7.33
CA ASP A 44 6.33 12.40 6.50
C ASP A 44 4.91 12.69 7.02
N GLY A 45 4.75 12.89 8.32
CA GLY A 45 3.48 13.30 8.94
C GLY A 45 3.12 14.79 8.83
N THR A 46 3.99 15.64 8.27
CA THR A 46 3.78 17.09 8.18
C THR A 46 3.24 17.56 6.81
N ASP A 47 3.12 16.67 5.82
CA ASP A 47 2.48 16.96 4.52
C ASP A 47 0.94 16.87 4.55
N THR A 48 0.30 17.21 5.66
CA THR A 48 -1.14 17.53 5.66
C THR A 48 -1.30 19.04 5.61
N ASP A 49 -1.16 19.58 4.40
CA ASP A 49 -1.69 20.89 4.05
C ASP A 49 -3.16 20.95 4.48
N SER A 50 -3.42 21.93 5.33
CA SER A 50 -4.75 22.30 5.76
C SER A 50 -5.57 22.73 4.54
N VAL A 51 -6.52 21.92 4.09
CA VAL A 51 -7.60 22.40 3.23
C VAL A 51 -8.91 22.37 3.99
N GLU A 52 -9.22 23.53 4.55
CA GLU A 52 -10.51 23.87 5.10
C GLU A 52 -11.57 23.90 3.99
N ASN A 53 -12.70 23.26 4.27
CA ASN A 53 -14.06 23.66 3.83
C ASN A 53 -14.32 23.95 2.34
N GLY A 54 -15.12 23.09 1.70
CA GLY A 54 -15.85 23.53 0.52
C GLY A 54 -16.57 22.45 -0.26
N GLY A 55 -17.88 22.39 -0.09
CA GLY A 55 -18.78 22.29 -1.24
C GLY A 55 -18.92 20.92 -1.92
N VAL A 56 -20.10 20.36 -1.74
CA VAL A 56 -20.77 19.55 -2.77
C VAL A 56 -20.56 20.14 -4.16
N SER A 57 -20.15 19.33 -5.14
CA SER A 57 -20.61 19.42 -6.52
C SER A 57 -20.21 18.17 -7.30
N ASP A 58 -21.26 17.41 -7.62
CA ASP A 58 -21.39 16.57 -8.80
C ASP A 58 -20.87 17.29 -10.05
N GLY A 59 -20.07 16.62 -10.89
CA GLY A 59 -19.73 17.19 -12.20
C GLY A 59 -18.41 16.75 -12.83
N SER A 60 -18.49 15.64 -13.58
CA SER A 60 -18.02 15.53 -14.97
C SER A 60 -16.54 15.82 -15.36
N ALA A 61 -15.94 14.75 -15.90
CA ALA A 61 -15.03 14.69 -17.05
C ALA A 61 -13.56 15.15 -16.95
N SER A 62 -12.69 14.12 -16.97
CA SER A 62 -11.61 13.85 -17.95
C SER A 62 -10.57 14.95 -18.25
N THR A 63 -9.30 14.74 -17.88
CA THR A 63 -8.19 14.38 -18.79
C THR A 63 -6.80 14.47 -18.13
N GLY A 64 -6.08 13.34 -18.13
CA GLY A 64 -4.67 13.19 -18.55
C GLY A 64 -3.54 13.90 -17.80
N ALA A 65 -2.79 13.16 -16.98
CA ALA A 65 -1.33 12.97 -17.06
C ALA A 65 -0.87 11.95 -16.01
N ALA A 66 0.16 11.18 -16.33
CA ALA A 66 0.61 9.97 -15.64
C ALA A 66 0.82 10.14 -14.12
N GLU A 67 0.02 9.41 -13.34
CA GLU A 67 0.15 9.27 -11.89
C GLU A 67 0.68 7.86 -11.56
N PRO A 68 1.46 7.68 -10.48
CA PRO A 68 1.94 6.36 -10.06
C PRO A 68 0.73 5.46 -9.81
N VAL A 69 0.75 4.26 -10.39
CA VAL A 69 -0.33 3.28 -10.22
C VAL A 69 -0.60 3.10 -8.72
N PRO A 70 -1.76 3.54 -8.19
CA PRO A 70 -2.09 3.23 -6.81
C PRO A 70 -2.21 1.70 -6.70
N PRO A 71 -1.86 1.07 -5.57
CA PRO A 71 -2.23 -0.31 -5.36
C PRO A 71 -3.76 -0.36 -5.43
N VAL A 72 -4.29 -0.85 -6.55
CA VAL A 72 -5.70 -1.13 -6.69
C VAL A 72 -5.98 -2.30 -5.74
N ASP A 73 -6.35 -1.97 -4.51
CA ASP A 73 -6.93 -2.92 -3.56
C ASP A 73 -8.25 -3.37 -4.19
N THR A 74 -8.14 -4.34 -5.09
CA THR A 74 -9.24 -4.81 -5.91
C THR A 74 -9.99 -5.82 -5.06
N VAL A 75 -10.70 -5.32 -4.05
CA VAL A 75 -11.62 -6.12 -3.22
C VAL A 75 -12.86 -6.42 -4.06
N LEU A 76 -12.69 -7.38 -4.96
CA LEU A 76 -13.78 -7.99 -5.70
C LEU A 76 -14.35 -9.11 -4.82
N SER A 77 -15.55 -8.86 -4.31
CA SER A 77 -16.26 -9.73 -3.37
C SER A 77 -16.68 -11.04 -4.04
N GLY A 78 -15.77 -12.01 -4.08
CA GLY A 78 -15.94 -13.31 -4.70
C GLY A 78 -16.74 -14.29 -3.83
N ARG A 79 -18.08 -14.16 -3.79
CA ARG A 79 -18.95 -15.31 -3.46
C ARG A 79 -20.36 -15.19 -4.04
N THR A 80 -20.48 -15.46 -5.33
CA THR A 80 -21.70 -16.04 -5.90
C THR A 80 -21.32 -17.32 -6.62
N ASP A 81 -22.24 -18.28 -6.70
CA ASP A 81 -22.13 -19.56 -7.42
C ASP A 81 -22.04 -19.36 -8.95
N SER A 82 -21.35 -18.30 -9.37
CA SER A 82 -21.19 -17.88 -10.75
C SER A 82 -20.08 -18.71 -11.40
N ALA A 83 -20.26 -19.02 -12.68
CA ALA A 83 -19.25 -19.71 -13.46
C ALA A 83 -17.94 -18.92 -13.43
N LEU A 84 -16.91 -19.48 -12.82
CA LEU A 84 -15.59 -18.87 -12.74
C LEU A 84 -14.82 -19.12 -14.05
N MET A 85 -14.14 -18.10 -14.55
CA MET A 85 -13.36 -18.15 -15.79
C MET A 85 -11.87 -18.08 -15.47
N ALA A 86 -11.06 -18.82 -16.25
CA ALA A 86 -9.60 -18.84 -16.10
C ALA A 86 -8.97 -17.65 -16.83
N VAL A 87 -8.09 -16.93 -16.14
CA VAL A 87 -7.31 -15.82 -16.69
C VAL A 87 -5.86 -15.94 -16.23
N GLU A 88 -4.92 -15.48 -17.06
CA GLU A 88 -3.49 -15.43 -16.73
C GLU A 88 -3.09 -14.02 -16.31
N THR A 89 -2.45 -13.91 -15.16
CA THR A 89 -1.97 -12.64 -14.62
C THR A 89 -0.75 -12.13 -15.40
N LEU A 90 -0.69 -10.84 -15.68
CA LEU A 90 0.43 -10.19 -16.35
C LEU A 90 1.34 -9.41 -15.37
N ALA A 91 0.87 -9.22 -14.14
CA ALA A 91 1.57 -8.56 -13.04
C ALA A 91 1.33 -9.32 -11.73
N THR A 92 2.05 -8.94 -10.68
CA THR A 92 1.76 -9.41 -9.32
C THR A 92 0.54 -8.66 -8.78
N LEU A 93 -0.51 -9.38 -8.41
CA LEU A 93 -1.81 -8.81 -8.02
C LEU A 93 -2.22 -9.25 -6.61
N HIS A 94 -2.77 -8.32 -5.83
CA HIS A 94 -3.59 -8.63 -4.66
C HIS A 94 -5.04 -8.79 -5.12
N ILE A 95 -5.58 -9.99 -4.98
CA ILE A 95 -6.91 -10.36 -5.48
C ILE A 95 -7.44 -11.57 -4.71
N GLU A 96 -8.75 -11.61 -4.45
CA GLU A 96 -9.41 -12.82 -3.97
C GLU A 96 -9.83 -13.70 -5.16
N ALA A 97 -9.08 -14.77 -5.42
CA ALA A 97 -9.35 -15.68 -6.54
C ALA A 97 -9.12 -17.16 -6.16
N LEU A 98 -9.47 -18.08 -7.06
CA LEU A 98 -9.06 -19.49 -6.94
C LEU A 98 -7.90 -19.81 -7.88
N HIS A 99 -6.89 -20.52 -7.43
CA HIS A 99 -5.86 -21.05 -8.32
C HIS A 99 -6.50 -22.04 -9.32
N ALA A 100 -6.15 -21.95 -10.61
CA ALA A 100 -6.81 -22.74 -11.65
C ALA A 100 -6.66 -24.26 -11.46
N THR A 101 -5.46 -24.71 -11.08
CA THR A 101 -5.15 -26.14 -10.90
C THR A 101 -5.31 -26.67 -9.48
N ARG A 102 -5.07 -25.83 -8.46
CA ARG A 102 -5.06 -26.27 -7.06
C ARG A 102 -6.41 -26.12 -6.37
N ASP A 103 -7.35 -25.39 -6.99
CA ASP A 103 -8.66 -25.08 -6.41
C ASP A 103 -8.55 -24.42 -5.01
N GLU A 104 -7.44 -23.72 -4.78
CA GLU A 104 -7.12 -23.06 -3.52
C GLU A 104 -7.38 -21.56 -3.62
N ARG A 105 -7.87 -20.95 -2.54
CA ARG A 105 -8.00 -19.50 -2.45
C ARG A 105 -6.65 -18.83 -2.37
N VAL A 106 -6.45 -17.84 -3.22
CA VAL A 106 -5.25 -17.01 -3.26
C VAL A 106 -5.64 -15.56 -3.00
N SER A 107 -4.83 -14.86 -2.22
CA SER A 107 -4.94 -13.42 -1.93
C SER A 107 -3.87 -12.59 -2.63
N ILE A 108 -2.76 -13.24 -3.02
CA ILE A 108 -1.68 -12.65 -3.82
C ILE A 108 -1.25 -13.65 -4.88
N VAL A 109 -1.00 -13.18 -6.10
CA VAL A 109 -0.54 -14.01 -7.22
C VAL A 109 0.54 -13.30 -8.02
N GLU A 110 1.54 -14.04 -8.46
CA GLU A 110 2.63 -13.54 -9.30
C GLU A 110 2.22 -13.50 -10.78
N ALA A 111 2.93 -12.73 -11.60
CA ALA A 111 2.74 -12.72 -13.05
C ALA A 111 2.95 -14.12 -13.68
N GLY A 112 2.14 -14.46 -14.67
CA GLY A 112 2.10 -15.76 -15.34
C GLY A 112 1.27 -16.82 -14.60
N THR A 113 0.65 -16.47 -13.47
CA THR A 113 -0.20 -17.40 -12.70
C THR A 113 -1.60 -17.43 -13.30
N VAL A 114 -2.16 -18.63 -13.45
CA VAL A 114 -3.54 -18.81 -13.92
C VAL A 114 -4.48 -18.89 -12.73
N ILE A 115 -5.41 -17.94 -12.65
CA ILE A 115 -6.43 -17.86 -11.60
C ILE A 115 -7.82 -17.97 -12.20
N ARG A 116 -8.79 -18.34 -11.37
CA ARG A 116 -10.21 -18.37 -11.67
C ARG A 116 -10.91 -17.28 -10.87
N VAL A 117 -11.59 -16.41 -11.60
CA VAL A 117 -12.34 -15.25 -11.07
C VAL A 117 -13.74 -15.22 -11.70
N THR A 118 -14.63 -14.35 -11.21
CA THR A 118 -15.92 -14.19 -11.87
C THR A 118 -15.74 -13.46 -13.21
N GLN A 119 -16.71 -13.58 -14.12
CA GLN A 119 -16.64 -12.88 -15.41
C GLN A 119 -16.51 -11.36 -15.24
N ALA A 120 -17.24 -10.77 -14.28
CA ALA A 120 -17.18 -9.34 -14.01
C ALA A 120 -15.78 -8.87 -13.55
N ASP A 121 -15.11 -9.69 -12.75
CA ASP A 121 -13.73 -9.44 -12.32
C ASP A 121 -12.78 -9.55 -13.51
N ALA A 122 -12.93 -10.59 -14.34
CA ALA A 122 -12.11 -10.79 -15.51
C ALA A 122 -12.21 -9.60 -16.48
N ASP A 123 -13.43 -9.14 -16.79
CA ASP A 123 -13.67 -7.95 -17.62
C ASP A 123 -12.96 -6.71 -17.04
N SER A 124 -13.05 -6.51 -15.72
CA SER A 124 -12.41 -5.38 -15.02
C SER A 124 -10.88 -5.46 -15.10
N LEU A 125 -10.30 -6.64 -14.88
CA LEU A 125 -8.86 -6.88 -14.92
C LEU A 125 -8.29 -6.78 -16.34
N VAL A 126 -9.04 -7.22 -17.35
CA VAL A 126 -8.67 -7.08 -18.77
C VAL A 126 -8.71 -5.60 -19.18
N ALA A 127 -9.72 -4.85 -18.76
CA ALA A 127 -9.79 -3.40 -19.03
C ALA A 127 -8.61 -2.63 -18.42
N LEU A 128 -8.09 -3.11 -17.27
CA LEU A 128 -6.89 -2.58 -16.64
C LEU A 128 -5.57 -3.12 -17.23
N GLY A 129 -5.62 -4.08 -18.17
CA GLY A 129 -4.44 -4.71 -18.76
C GLY A 129 -3.64 -5.58 -17.78
N LEU A 130 -4.25 -6.02 -16.69
CA LEU A 130 -3.60 -6.78 -15.61
C LEU A 130 -3.64 -8.30 -15.83
N VAL A 131 -4.59 -8.77 -16.63
CA VAL A 131 -4.74 -10.19 -16.99
C VAL A 131 -5.04 -10.34 -18.47
N ARG A 132 -4.85 -11.55 -18.99
CA ARG A 132 -5.35 -11.97 -20.32
C ARG A 132 -6.24 -13.21 -20.20
N GLU A 133 -7.13 -13.38 -21.16
CA GLU A 133 -7.88 -14.63 -21.31
C GLU A 133 -6.90 -15.81 -21.50
N TYR A 134 -7.11 -16.90 -20.75
CA TYR A 134 -6.25 -18.09 -20.76
C TYR A 134 -6.74 -19.15 -21.74
#